data_AF-A0A964C4F4-F1
#
_entry.id   AF-A0A964C4F4-F1
#
_cell.length_a   1.000
_cell.length_b   1.000
_cell.length_c   1.000
_cell.angle_alpha   90.00
_cell.angle_beta   90.00
_cell.angle_gamma   90.00
#
_symmetry.space_group_name_H-M   'P 1'
#
loop_
_entity.id
_entity.type
_entity.pdbx_description
1 polymer ?
#
loop_
_entity_poly.entity_id
_entity_poly.type
_entity_poly.pdbx_seq_one_letter_code
_entity_poly.pdbx_strand_id
1 'polypeptide(L)'
;MPNRASILKQQFLQSVASPWEKLLPEKLVHSLLAGEKITYYQSIYTPIVTLWAMVSQVLDPDKSLSQAVKRMSTWLSAAGVKSPSSDTGAYSKARKRLPEKLVQQLVPIVAEALEKEVPIKQQWCGRRVRVLDGTTVLMSDTHENQAEYPQHSNQKPGCGFPIAKIVVLFSLLTGAVVSAGIASLATSEIVMSRLIYGNLVPDDVILADQAYGNYVDLVLVKERGADAVFRKNHLRKTDFRRGKKLGIGDHTVVWNKPRQCPNHMTIEEFEALPSSFIVREV
;
A
#
# COMPACT_ATOMS: atom_id res chain seq x y z
N MET A 1 -23.76 -31.50 8.05
CA MET A 1 -23.69 -30.95 6.67
C MET A 1 -22.25 -30.53 6.42
N PRO A 2 -21.65 -30.81 5.25
CA PRO A 2 -20.33 -30.25 4.92
C PRO A 2 -20.40 -28.73 5.07
N ASN A 3 -19.49 -28.16 5.87
CA ASN A 3 -19.43 -26.72 6.05
C ASN A 3 -19.03 -26.10 4.69
N ARG A 4 -19.98 -25.46 4.00
CA ARG A 4 -19.76 -24.83 2.68
C ARG A 4 -18.55 -23.90 2.68
N ALA A 5 -18.31 -23.18 3.78
CA ALA A 5 -17.14 -22.33 3.91
C ALA A 5 -15.83 -23.16 3.94
N SER A 6 -15.82 -24.33 4.57
CA SER A 6 -14.66 -25.24 4.55
C SER A 6 -14.35 -25.76 3.15
N ILE A 7 -15.38 -26.11 2.37
CA ILE A 7 -15.21 -26.52 0.97
C ILE A 7 -14.61 -25.38 0.16
N LEU A 8 -15.17 -24.17 0.27
CA LEU A 8 -14.64 -23.01 -0.46
C LEU A 8 -13.19 -22.71 -0.09
N LYS A 9 -12.85 -22.75 1.21
CA LYS A 9 -11.46 -22.59 1.65
C LYS A 9 -10.53 -23.60 0.98
N GLN A 10 -10.89 -24.89 1.01
CA GLN A 10 -10.09 -25.93 0.35
C GLN A 10 -9.95 -25.68 -1.15
N GLN A 11 -11.01 -25.25 -1.82
CA GLN A 11 -10.99 -24.96 -3.26
C GLN A 11 -10.13 -23.75 -3.60
N PHE A 12 -10.15 -22.67 -2.79
CA PHE A 12 -9.22 -21.55 -2.97
C PHE A 12 -7.76 -21.97 -2.91
N LEU A 13 -7.42 -22.89 -1.99
CA LEU A 13 -6.05 -23.43 -1.86
C LEU A 13 -5.61 -24.26 -3.07
N GLN A 14 -6.55 -24.92 -3.73
CA GLN A 14 -6.26 -25.84 -4.85
C GLN A 14 -6.33 -25.16 -6.22
N SER A 15 -7.20 -24.16 -6.38
CA SER A 15 -7.62 -23.63 -7.68
C SER A 15 -6.94 -22.33 -8.09
N VAL A 16 -6.45 -21.56 -7.13
CA VAL A 16 -5.81 -20.27 -7.39
C VAL A 16 -4.32 -20.46 -7.14
N ALA A 17 -3.49 -20.07 -8.11
CA ALA A 17 -2.03 -20.13 -8.03
C ALA A 17 -1.45 -19.08 -7.04
N SER A 18 -2.07 -18.92 -5.88
CA SER A 18 -1.64 -18.02 -4.81
C SER A 18 -1.47 -18.84 -3.53
N PRO A 19 -0.37 -18.65 -2.77
CA PRO A 19 -0.12 -19.39 -1.54
C PRO A 19 -0.96 -18.84 -0.38
N TRP A 20 -2.29 -18.86 -0.50
CA TRP A 20 -3.23 -18.24 0.44
C TRP A 20 -3.01 -18.67 1.88
N GLU A 21 -2.79 -19.95 2.14
CA GLU A 21 -2.55 -20.44 3.50
C GLU A 21 -1.24 -19.94 4.08
N LYS A 22 -0.23 -19.67 3.23
CA LYS A 22 1.04 -19.10 3.68
C LYS A 22 0.93 -17.59 3.93
N LEU A 23 0.24 -16.87 3.05
CA LEU A 23 0.17 -15.39 3.09
C LEU A 23 -0.95 -14.86 3.98
N LEU A 24 -2.11 -15.54 3.97
CA LEU A 24 -3.30 -15.18 4.72
C LEU A 24 -3.83 -16.41 5.50
N PRO A 25 -3.07 -16.94 6.47
CA PRO A 25 -3.51 -18.08 7.26
C PRO A 25 -4.82 -17.77 7.98
N GLU A 26 -5.72 -18.75 8.04
CA GLU A 26 -7.02 -18.58 8.69
C GLU A 26 -6.90 -18.17 10.16
N LYS A 27 -5.95 -18.77 10.88
CA LYS A 27 -5.68 -18.44 12.28
C LYS A 27 -5.28 -16.98 12.47
N LEU A 28 -4.48 -16.43 11.56
CA LEU A 28 -4.07 -15.03 11.59
C LEU A 28 -5.29 -14.12 11.42
N VAL A 29 -6.10 -14.35 10.38
CA VAL A 29 -7.29 -13.53 10.09
C VAL A 29 -8.27 -13.56 11.27
N HIS A 30 -8.53 -14.72 11.87
CA HIS A 30 -9.38 -14.82 13.06
C HIS A 30 -8.80 -14.10 14.27
N SER A 31 -7.49 -14.17 14.50
CA SER A 31 -6.85 -13.50 15.63
C SER A 31 -6.97 -11.98 15.54
N LEU A 32 -6.81 -11.41 14.34
CA LEU A 32 -6.97 -9.98 14.10
C LEU A 32 -8.44 -9.55 14.27
N LEU A 33 -9.38 -10.32 13.71
CA LEU A 33 -10.81 -10.07 13.87
C LEU A 33 -11.27 -10.11 15.33
N ALA A 34 -10.73 -11.05 16.12
CA ALA A 34 -11.00 -11.13 17.55
C ALA A 34 -10.49 -9.90 18.30
N GLY A 35 -9.31 -9.39 17.95
CA GLY A 35 -8.73 -8.16 18.50
C GLY A 35 -9.60 -6.91 18.25
N GLU A 36 -10.24 -6.84 17.09
CA GLU A 36 -11.17 -5.75 16.74
C GLU A 36 -12.58 -5.91 17.35
N LYS A 37 -12.84 -7.00 18.07
CA LYS A 37 -14.16 -7.34 18.68
C LYS A 37 -15.31 -7.43 17.67
N ILE A 38 -15.01 -7.91 16.45
CA ILE A 38 -15.98 -7.90 15.35
C ILE A 38 -16.71 -9.23 15.30
N THR A 39 -18.03 -9.17 15.42
CA THR A 39 -18.90 -10.33 15.31
C THR A 39 -19.25 -10.57 13.84
N TYR A 40 -19.22 -11.84 13.43
CA TYR A 40 -19.57 -12.24 12.07
C TYR A 40 -20.51 -13.44 12.09
N TYR A 41 -21.41 -13.47 11.12
CA TYR A 41 -22.29 -14.61 10.92
C TYR A 41 -21.48 -15.80 10.39
N GLN A 42 -21.71 -16.99 10.96
CA GLN A 42 -21.26 -18.25 10.37
C GLN A 42 -22.15 -18.60 9.17
N SER A 43 -21.96 -17.84 8.08
CA SER A 43 -22.60 -18.07 6.79
C SER A 43 -21.61 -18.67 5.79
N ILE A 44 -22.01 -18.84 4.53
CA ILE A 44 -21.11 -19.26 3.45
C ILE A 44 -19.97 -18.25 3.28
N TYR A 45 -20.29 -16.95 3.34
CA TYR A 45 -19.35 -15.84 3.26
C TYR A 45 -18.83 -15.50 4.66
N THR A 46 -18.00 -16.37 5.21
CA THR A 46 -17.19 -16.05 6.40
C THR A 46 -16.18 -14.95 6.06
N PRO A 47 -15.57 -14.26 7.05
CA PRO A 47 -14.58 -13.21 6.78
C PRO A 47 -13.43 -13.68 5.88
N ILE A 48 -12.90 -14.88 6.13
CA ILE A 48 -11.80 -15.44 5.32
C ILE A 48 -12.24 -15.79 3.90
N VAL A 49 -13.42 -16.43 3.74
CA VAL A 49 -13.96 -16.74 2.40
C VAL A 49 -14.21 -15.43 1.64
N THR A 50 -14.71 -14.41 2.32
CA THR A 50 -14.95 -13.09 1.73
C THR A 50 -13.65 -12.43 1.29
N LEU A 51 -12.63 -12.44 2.14
CA LEU A 51 -11.31 -11.88 1.84
C LEU A 51 -10.66 -12.60 0.65
N TRP A 52 -10.60 -13.93 0.67
CA TRP A 52 -10.04 -14.73 -0.42
C TRP A 52 -10.84 -14.56 -1.72
N ALA A 53 -12.17 -14.51 -1.64
CA ALA A 53 -13.01 -14.22 -2.79
C ALA A 53 -12.74 -12.82 -3.35
N MET A 54 -12.52 -11.80 -2.51
CA MET A 54 -12.21 -10.44 -2.97
C MET A 54 -10.89 -10.38 -3.72
N VAL A 55 -9.83 -10.98 -3.17
CA VAL A 55 -8.54 -10.96 -3.85
C VAL A 55 -8.60 -11.80 -5.14
N SER A 56 -9.24 -12.98 -5.09
CA SER A 56 -9.48 -13.82 -6.28
C SER A 56 -10.37 -13.14 -7.33
N GLN A 57 -11.27 -12.24 -6.93
CA GLN A 57 -12.07 -11.41 -7.83
C GLN A 57 -11.21 -10.34 -8.52
N VAL A 58 -10.32 -9.66 -7.77
CA VAL A 58 -9.44 -8.62 -8.34
C VAL A 58 -8.44 -9.19 -9.33
N LEU A 59 -8.00 -10.45 -9.11
CA LEU A 59 -7.08 -11.16 -9.97
C LEU A 59 -7.73 -11.81 -11.21
N ASP A 60 -9.07 -11.87 -11.28
CA ASP A 60 -9.76 -12.46 -12.43
C ASP A 60 -9.85 -11.45 -13.59
N PRO A 61 -9.84 -11.92 -14.86
CA PRO A 61 -10.15 -11.08 -16.01
C PRO A 61 -11.54 -10.41 -15.91
N ASP A 62 -12.54 -11.13 -15.40
CA ASP A 62 -13.86 -10.60 -15.07
C ASP A 62 -13.96 -10.36 -13.55
N LYS A 63 -13.75 -9.09 -13.19
CA LYS A 63 -13.74 -8.59 -11.81
C LYS A 63 -15.15 -8.35 -11.24
N SER A 64 -16.21 -8.81 -11.90
CA SER A 64 -17.59 -8.62 -11.44
C SER A 64 -17.90 -9.44 -10.18
N LEU A 65 -18.89 -8.96 -9.40
CA LEU A 65 -19.40 -9.74 -8.27
C LEU A 65 -20.10 -11.02 -8.72
N SER A 66 -20.78 -10.98 -9.86
CA SER A 66 -21.42 -12.13 -10.48
C SER A 66 -20.43 -13.24 -10.78
N GLN A 67 -19.25 -12.89 -11.31
CA GLN A 67 -18.23 -13.88 -11.63
C GLN A 67 -17.62 -14.50 -10.36
N ALA A 68 -17.33 -13.69 -9.33
CA ALA A 68 -16.86 -14.20 -8.05
C ALA A 68 -17.86 -15.19 -7.42
N VAL A 69 -19.16 -14.83 -7.41
CA VAL A 69 -20.23 -15.71 -6.89
C VAL A 69 -20.38 -16.96 -7.75
N LYS A 70 -20.35 -16.84 -9.08
CA LYS A 70 -20.42 -17.97 -10.01
C LYS A 70 -19.29 -18.97 -9.78
N ARG A 71 -18.06 -18.49 -9.56
CA ARG A 71 -16.90 -19.34 -9.24
C ARG A 71 -17.14 -20.15 -7.96
N MET A 72 -17.54 -19.47 -6.88
CA MET A 72 -17.84 -20.12 -5.60
C MET A 72 -18.99 -21.13 -5.71
N SER A 73 -20.06 -20.79 -6.42
CA SER A 73 -21.17 -21.71 -6.69
C SER A 73 -20.73 -22.92 -7.53
N THR A 74 -19.84 -22.73 -8.50
CA THR A 74 -19.31 -23.84 -9.32
C THR A 74 -18.52 -24.82 -8.46
N TRP A 75 -17.66 -24.32 -7.57
CA TRP A 75 -16.91 -25.16 -6.63
C TRP A 75 -17.80 -25.92 -5.64
N LEU A 76 -18.87 -25.29 -5.14
CA LEU A 76 -19.84 -25.96 -4.27
C LEU A 76 -20.62 -27.05 -5.00
N SER A 77 -21.08 -26.76 -6.22
CA SER A 77 -21.75 -27.75 -7.09
C SER A 77 -20.82 -28.94 -7.40
N ALA A 78 -19.55 -28.68 -7.73
CA ALA A 78 -18.56 -29.71 -8.00
C ALA A 78 -18.28 -30.60 -6.79
N ALA A 79 -18.37 -30.06 -5.57
CA ALA A 79 -18.28 -30.80 -4.32
C ALA A 79 -19.58 -31.52 -3.91
N GLY A 80 -20.61 -31.54 -4.78
CA GLY A 80 -21.89 -32.20 -4.52
C GLY A 80 -22.79 -31.50 -3.50
N VAL A 81 -22.50 -30.23 -3.17
CA VAL A 81 -23.29 -29.46 -2.20
C VAL A 81 -24.21 -28.49 -2.94
N LYS A 82 -25.47 -28.38 -2.49
CA LYS A 82 -26.42 -27.40 -3.05
C LYS A 82 -25.84 -25.99 -3.02
N SER A 83 -25.66 -25.43 -4.21
CA SER A 83 -25.11 -24.10 -4.41
C SER A 83 -26.04 -22.99 -3.92
N PRO A 84 -25.48 -21.86 -3.45
CA PRO A 84 -26.28 -20.69 -3.09
C PRO A 84 -26.91 -20.04 -4.33
N SER A 85 -27.83 -19.11 -4.09
CA SER A 85 -28.36 -18.23 -5.15
C SER A 85 -27.23 -17.57 -5.93
N SER A 86 -27.45 -17.32 -7.23
CA SER A 86 -26.57 -16.50 -8.07
C SER A 86 -26.63 -15.00 -7.72
N ASP A 87 -27.53 -14.60 -6.82
CA ASP A 87 -27.61 -13.24 -6.31
C ASP A 87 -26.30 -12.79 -5.62
N THR A 88 -25.82 -11.60 -5.97
CA THR A 88 -24.57 -11.06 -5.44
C THR A 88 -24.74 -10.34 -4.10
N GLY A 89 -25.98 -10.13 -3.64
CA GLY A 89 -26.30 -9.34 -2.46
C GLY A 89 -25.68 -9.89 -1.18
N ALA A 90 -25.67 -11.22 -1.00
CA ALA A 90 -25.05 -11.84 0.18
C ALA A 90 -23.53 -11.63 0.21
N TYR A 91 -22.85 -11.79 -0.93
CA TYR A 91 -21.42 -11.54 -1.04
C TYR A 91 -21.09 -10.05 -0.88
N SER A 92 -21.85 -9.17 -1.52
CA SER A 92 -21.72 -7.71 -1.39
C SER A 92 -21.87 -7.24 0.06
N LYS A 93 -22.87 -7.75 0.79
CA LYS A 93 -23.06 -7.47 2.22
C LYS A 93 -21.91 -8.01 3.07
N ALA A 94 -21.34 -9.17 2.74
CA ALA A 94 -20.20 -9.71 3.47
C ALA A 94 -18.94 -8.84 3.29
N ARG A 95 -18.67 -8.35 2.07
CA ARG A 95 -17.56 -7.42 1.79
C ARG A 95 -17.66 -6.14 2.62
N LYS A 96 -18.86 -5.55 2.72
CA LYS A 96 -19.11 -4.35 3.53
C LYS A 96 -18.92 -4.56 5.04
N ARG A 97 -18.94 -5.80 5.53
CA ARG A 97 -18.68 -6.13 6.94
C ARG A 97 -17.20 -6.36 7.23
N LEU A 98 -16.35 -6.45 6.21
CA LEU A 98 -14.92 -6.55 6.44
C LEU A 98 -14.42 -5.21 6.97
N PRO A 99 -13.72 -5.20 8.12
CA PRO A 99 -13.26 -3.96 8.72
C PRO A 99 -12.05 -3.45 7.94
N GLU A 100 -11.99 -2.15 7.69
CA GLU A 100 -10.82 -1.54 7.05
C GLU A 100 -9.54 -1.82 7.84
N LYS A 101 -9.62 -1.72 9.17
CA LYS A 101 -8.49 -1.96 10.06
C LYS A 101 -7.92 -3.37 9.97
N LEU A 102 -8.74 -4.37 9.65
CA LEU A 102 -8.25 -5.73 9.37
C LEU A 102 -7.33 -5.72 8.15
N VAL A 103 -7.73 -5.03 7.08
CA VAL A 103 -6.92 -4.93 5.85
C VAL A 103 -5.64 -4.14 6.13
N GLN A 104 -5.74 -3.02 6.85
CA GLN A 104 -4.57 -2.22 7.25
C GLN A 104 -3.54 -3.04 8.05
N GLN A 105 -3.99 -3.92 8.95
CA GLN A 105 -3.11 -4.82 9.70
C GLN A 105 -2.51 -5.94 8.84
N LEU A 106 -3.27 -6.46 7.88
CA LEU A 106 -2.80 -7.56 7.01
C LEU A 106 -1.75 -7.13 5.99
N VAL A 107 -1.83 -5.89 5.49
CA VAL A 107 -0.90 -5.35 4.47
C VAL A 107 0.58 -5.57 4.83
N PRO A 108 1.10 -5.04 5.96
CA PRO A 108 2.52 -5.22 6.31
C PRO A 108 2.87 -6.69 6.60
N ILE A 109 1.93 -7.50 7.11
CA ILE A 109 2.17 -8.91 7.40
C ILE A 109 2.38 -9.70 6.10
N VAL A 110 1.52 -9.48 5.10
CA VAL A 110 1.64 -10.14 3.79
C VAL A 110 2.92 -9.70 3.08
N ALA A 111 3.27 -8.41 3.14
CA ALA A 111 4.50 -7.91 2.55
C ALA A 111 5.73 -8.56 3.17
N GLU A 112 5.80 -8.65 4.50
CA GLU A 112 6.90 -9.29 5.20
C GLU A 112 6.97 -10.81 4.92
N ALA A 113 5.81 -11.49 4.83
CA ALA A 113 5.76 -12.89 4.46
C ALA A 113 6.32 -13.14 3.06
N LEU A 114 5.98 -12.28 2.09
CA LEU A 114 6.52 -12.34 0.73
C LEU A 114 8.02 -12.01 0.70
N GLU A 115 8.46 -11.02 1.48
CA GLU A 115 9.87 -10.60 1.54
C GLU A 115 10.77 -11.70 2.10
N LYS A 116 10.30 -12.48 3.08
CA LYS A 116 11.06 -13.59 3.68
C LYS A 116 11.35 -14.74 2.71
N GLU A 117 10.54 -14.89 1.67
CA GLU A 117 10.77 -15.89 0.62
C GLU A 117 11.84 -15.44 -0.40
N VAL A 118 12.26 -14.17 -0.36
CA VAL A 118 13.27 -13.62 -1.26
C VAL A 118 14.68 -13.95 -0.76
N PRO A 119 15.50 -14.70 -1.53
CA PRO A 119 16.89 -14.95 -1.17
C PRO A 119 17.70 -13.65 -1.09
N ILE A 120 18.57 -13.52 -0.08
CA ILE A 120 19.44 -12.33 0.10
C ILE A 120 20.25 -11.99 -1.16
N LYS A 121 20.66 -13.00 -1.94
CA LYS A 121 21.38 -12.81 -3.21
C LYS A 121 20.59 -12.05 -4.30
N GLN A 122 19.26 -11.99 -4.18
CA GLN A 122 18.39 -11.21 -5.07
C GLN A 122 18.17 -9.78 -4.56
N GLN A 123 18.52 -9.51 -3.29
CA GLN A 123 18.48 -8.17 -2.74
C GLN A 123 19.59 -7.30 -3.33
N TRP A 124 19.28 -6.02 -3.55
CA TRP A 124 20.24 -5.09 -4.10
C TRP A 124 21.34 -4.83 -3.07
N CYS A 125 22.56 -5.30 -3.35
CA CYS A 125 23.68 -5.22 -2.41
C CYS A 125 23.35 -5.81 -1.01
N GLY A 126 22.49 -6.83 -0.94
CA GLY A 126 22.02 -7.40 0.33
C GLY A 126 21.06 -6.52 1.13
N ARG A 127 20.46 -5.51 0.48
CA ARG A 127 19.54 -4.54 1.08
C ARG A 127 18.17 -4.58 0.40
N ARG A 128 17.12 -4.34 1.18
CA ARG A 128 15.77 -4.22 0.65
C ARG A 128 15.61 -2.87 -0.04
N VAL A 129 14.97 -2.90 -1.20
CA VAL A 129 14.64 -1.70 -1.95
C VAL A 129 13.13 -1.46 -1.85
N ARG A 130 12.75 -0.26 -1.41
CA ARG A 130 11.38 0.19 -1.28
C ARG A 130 11.07 1.23 -2.35
N VAL A 131 9.91 1.16 -2.98
CA VAL A 131 9.51 2.12 -4.02
C VAL A 131 8.32 2.91 -3.50
N LEU A 132 8.43 4.23 -3.54
CA LEU A 132 7.33 5.13 -3.18
C LEU A 132 6.68 5.68 -4.43
N ASP A 133 5.36 5.54 -4.53
CA ASP A 133 4.58 6.10 -5.63
C ASP A 133 3.19 6.58 -5.17
N GLY A 134 2.62 7.52 -5.93
CA GLY A 134 1.34 8.16 -5.66
C GLY A 134 0.33 7.93 -6.79
N THR A 135 -0.94 7.76 -6.43
CA THR A 135 -2.03 7.68 -7.42
C THR A 135 -3.32 8.23 -6.83
N THR A 136 -4.37 8.31 -7.66
CA THR A 136 -5.71 8.71 -7.23
C THR A 136 -6.74 7.66 -7.64
N VAL A 137 -7.79 7.55 -6.84
CA VAL A 137 -8.92 6.64 -7.10
C VAL A 137 -10.23 7.39 -6.95
N LEU A 138 -11.20 7.04 -7.79
CA LEU A 138 -12.58 7.47 -7.61
C LEU A 138 -13.23 6.64 -6.49
N MET A 139 -13.91 7.33 -5.59
CA MET A 139 -14.64 6.72 -4.49
C MET A 139 -16.13 6.61 -4.84
N SER A 140 -16.85 5.76 -4.10
CA SER A 140 -18.31 5.69 -4.25
C SER A 140 -18.95 7.02 -3.86
N ASP A 141 -19.88 7.50 -4.67
CA ASP A 141 -20.61 8.74 -4.42
C ASP A 141 -21.57 8.58 -3.23
N THR A 142 -21.08 8.96 -2.06
CA THR A 142 -21.77 8.88 -0.77
C THR A 142 -21.47 10.16 -0.01
N HIS A 143 -22.38 10.60 0.86
CA HIS A 143 -22.17 11.82 1.63
C HIS A 143 -20.92 11.75 2.50
N GLU A 144 -20.63 10.58 3.07
CA GLU A 144 -19.45 10.31 3.89
C GLU A 144 -18.16 10.46 3.07
N ASN A 145 -18.08 9.80 1.91
CA ASN A 145 -16.89 9.92 1.05
C ASN A 145 -16.74 11.34 0.49
N GLN A 146 -17.85 12.03 0.19
CA GLN A 146 -17.78 13.41 -0.33
C GLN A 146 -17.26 14.39 0.72
N ALA A 147 -17.54 14.14 2.00
CA ALA A 147 -17.03 14.94 3.10
C ALA A 147 -15.52 14.70 3.36
N GLU A 148 -15.08 13.44 3.29
CA GLU A 148 -13.68 13.06 3.59
C GLU A 148 -12.74 13.18 2.37
N TYR A 149 -13.24 12.84 1.18
CA TYR A 149 -12.51 12.78 -0.08
C TYR A 149 -13.22 13.61 -1.17
N PRO A 150 -13.30 14.95 -1.04
CA PRO A 150 -14.11 15.76 -1.94
C PRO A 150 -13.75 15.58 -3.42
N GLN A 151 -14.75 15.80 -4.29
CA GLN A 151 -14.54 15.90 -5.73
C GLN A 151 -13.52 17.00 -6.10
N HIS A 152 -13.02 16.96 -7.34
CA HIS A 152 -12.07 17.97 -7.81
C HIS A 152 -12.70 19.38 -7.84
N SER A 153 -11.93 20.40 -7.45
CA SER A 153 -12.39 21.79 -7.32
C SER A 153 -12.82 22.48 -8.63
N ASN A 154 -12.52 21.86 -9.77
CA ASN A 154 -12.94 22.34 -11.09
C ASN A 154 -14.33 21.82 -11.49
N GLN A 155 -14.91 20.89 -10.72
CA GLN A 155 -16.25 20.36 -10.92
C GLN A 155 -17.24 21.12 -10.04
N LYS A 156 -18.43 21.44 -10.58
CA LYS A 156 -19.51 22.03 -9.78
C LYS A 156 -19.92 21.07 -8.65
N PRO A 157 -20.25 21.56 -7.45
CA PRO A 157 -20.68 20.70 -6.34
C PRO A 157 -21.78 19.71 -6.77
N GLY A 158 -21.56 18.41 -6.52
CA GLY A 158 -22.49 17.34 -6.88
C GLY A 158 -22.41 16.87 -8.34
N CYS A 159 -21.52 17.44 -9.16
CA CYS A 159 -21.27 17.00 -10.54
C CYS A 159 -19.99 16.18 -10.71
N GLY A 160 -19.32 15.83 -9.61
CA GLY A 160 -18.08 15.05 -9.60
C GLY A 160 -18.14 13.93 -8.57
N PHE A 161 -17.38 12.87 -8.81
CA PHE A 161 -17.21 11.80 -7.83
C PHE A 161 -16.17 12.19 -6.77
N PRO A 162 -16.30 11.72 -5.52
CA PRO A 162 -15.24 11.86 -4.53
C PRO A 162 -13.93 11.21 -5.00
N ILE A 163 -12.80 11.85 -4.69
CA ILE A 163 -11.46 11.42 -5.16
C ILE A 163 -10.52 11.30 -3.97
N ALA A 164 -10.04 10.08 -3.76
CA ALA A 164 -8.99 9.81 -2.77
C ALA A 164 -7.62 9.77 -3.44
N LYS A 165 -6.63 10.30 -2.75
CA LYS A 165 -5.21 10.16 -3.08
C LYS A 165 -4.63 9.02 -2.26
N ILE A 166 -3.81 8.20 -2.90
CA ILE A 166 -3.14 7.07 -2.28
C ILE A 166 -1.63 7.24 -2.51
N VAL A 167 -0.83 7.17 -1.45
CA VAL A 167 0.63 7.06 -1.54
C VAL A 167 1.04 5.73 -0.96
N VAL A 168 1.88 4.99 -1.68
CA VAL A 168 2.16 3.59 -1.38
C VAL A 168 3.66 3.35 -1.36
N LEU A 169 4.11 2.60 -0.35
CA LEU A 169 5.45 2.04 -0.26
C LEU A 169 5.41 0.57 -0.65
N PHE A 170 6.07 0.23 -1.74
CA PHE A 170 6.15 -1.13 -2.26
C PHE A 170 7.51 -1.77 -1.92
N SER A 171 7.56 -3.09 -1.86
CA SER A 171 8.79 -3.85 -2.06
C SER A 171 9.12 -3.89 -3.55
N LEU A 172 10.34 -3.52 -3.93
CA LEU A 172 10.77 -3.57 -5.34
C LEU A 172 10.78 -5.01 -5.87
N LEU A 173 11.20 -5.97 -5.04
CA LEU A 173 11.41 -7.35 -5.49
C LEU A 173 10.11 -8.15 -5.57
N THR A 174 9.22 -7.98 -4.61
CA THR A 174 7.97 -8.75 -4.54
C THR A 174 6.78 -8.01 -5.13
N GLY A 175 6.88 -6.69 -5.32
CA GLY A 175 5.75 -5.82 -5.68
C GLY A 175 4.71 -5.66 -4.57
N ALA A 176 4.94 -6.23 -3.38
CA ALA A 176 3.99 -6.17 -2.28
C ALA A 176 3.88 -4.75 -1.71
N VAL A 177 2.67 -4.36 -1.32
CA VAL A 177 2.44 -3.13 -0.57
C VAL A 177 2.91 -3.32 0.87
N VAL A 178 3.93 -2.57 1.28
CA VAL A 178 4.47 -2.56 2.65
C VAL A 178 3.64 -1.64 3.54
N SER A 179 3.31 -0.45 3.03
CA SER A 179 2.50 0.54 3.70
C SER A 179 1.79 1.42 2.68
N ALA A 180 0.62 1.96 3.04
CA ALA A 180 -0.10 2.91 2.22
C ALA A 180 -0.76 3.98 3.10
N GLY A 181 -0.81 5.21 2.59
CA GLY A 181 -1.61 6.29 3.14
C GLY A 181 -2.72 6.65 2.16
N ILE A 182 -3.92 6.91 2.67
CA ILE A 182 -5.06 7.41 1.89
C ILE A 182 -5.45 8.77 2.47
N ALA A 183 -5.68 9.75 1.62
CA ALA A 183 -6.07 11.09 2.04
C ALA A 183 -6.92 11.80 0.98
N SER A 184 -7.48 12.95 1.34
CA SER A 184 -8.12 13.85 0.38
C SER A 184 -7.16 14.26 -0.74
N LEU A 185 -7.69 14.58 -1.92
CA LEU A 185 -6.89 15.07 -3.05
C LEU A 185 -6.06 16.33 -2.70
N ALA A 186 -6.56 17.17 -1.79
CA ALA A 186 -5.92 18.40 -1.33
C ALA A 186 -4.68 18.14 -0.45
N THR A 187 -4.55 16.95 0.13
CA THR A 187 -3.38 16.59 0.95
C THR A 187 -2.15 16.42 0.06
N SER A 188 -1.04 17.05 0.44
CA SER A 188 0.24 16.94 -0.29
C SER A 188 0.82 15.53 -0.22
N GLU A 189 1.30 15.00 -1.34
CA GLU A 189 2.00 13.70 -1.39
C GLU A 189 3.26 13.70 -0.53
N ILE A 190 3.96 14.83 -0.43
CA ILE A 190 5.14 14.99 0.43
C ILE A 190 4.79 14.87 1.92
N VAL A 191 3.58 15.27 2.33
CA VAL A 191 3.14 15.07 3.72
C VAL A 191 2.88 13.59 3.98
N MET A 192 2.19 12.94 3.04
CA MET A 192 1.87 11.52 3.13
C MET A 192 3.14 10.65 3.12
N SER A 193 4.14 10.99 2.29
CA SER A 193 5.40 10.25 2.23
C SER A 193 6.17 10.29 3.54
N ARG A 194 6.17 11.43 4.24
CA ARG A 194 6.87 11.58 5.53
C ARG A 194 6.26 10.72 6.63
N LEU A 195 4.94 10.53 6.62
CA LEU A 195 4.29 9.55 7.49
C LEU A 195 4.71 8.11 7.12
N ILE A 196 4.78 7.83 5.82
CA ILE A 196 5.17 6.52 5.30
C ILE A 196 6.64 6.19 5.61
N TYR A 197 7.56 7.16 5.64
CA TYR A 197 8.95 6.94 6.04
C TYR A 197 9.08 6.34 7.45
N GLY A 198 8.09 6.53 8.33
CA GLY A 198 8.04 5.86 9.63
C GLY A 198 8.00 4.33 9.56
N ASN A 199 7.68 3.76 8.41
CA ASN A 199 7.68 2.31 8.16
C ASN A 199 8.98 1.81 7.51
N LEU A 200 9.91 2.71 7.19
CA LEU A 200 11.26 2.30 6.81
C LEU A 200 11.97 1.77 8.05
N VAL A 201 12.84 0.81 7.82
CA VAL A 201 13.71 0.26 8.84
C VAL A 201 15.18 0.43 8.41
N PRO A 202 16.14 0.34 9.35
CA PRO A 202 17.54 0.53 9.03
C PRO A 202 18.00 -0.34 7.85
N ASP A 203 18.90 0.23 7.04
CA ASP A 203 19.45 -0.35 5.83
C ASP A 203 18.46 -0.54 4.66
N ASP A 204 17.19 -0.15 4.77
CA ASP A 204 16.34 -0.05 3.58
C ASP A 204 16.87 1.03 2.61
N VAL A 205 16.57 0.86 1.32
CA VAL A 205 16.87 1.83 0.26
C VAL A 205 15.57 2.26 -0.37
N ILE A 206 15.18 3.53 -0.24
CA ILE A 206 13.95 4.04 -0.84
C ILE A 206 14.20 4.70 -2.20
N LEU A 207 13.39 4.32 -3.19
CA LEU A 207 13.34 4.91 -4.53
C LEU A 207 12.08 5.75 -4.67
N ALA A 208 12.22 6.93 -5.26
CA ALA A 208 11.08 7.79 -5.57
C ALA A 208 11.43 8.77 -6.70
N ASP A 209 10.41 9.42 -7.25
CA ASP A 209 10.56 10.37 -8.35
C ASP A 209 11.14 11.74 -7.93
N GLN A 210 11.07 12.71 -8.84
CA GLN A 210 11.68 14.03 -8.65
C GLN A 210 10.98 14.92 -7.61
N ALA A 211 9.73 14.62 -7.24
CA ALA A 211 9.01 15.38 -6.23
C ALA A 211 9.69 15.23 -4.86
N TYR A 212 10.19 14.03 -4.56
CA TYR A 212 10.79 13.65 -3.30
C TYR A 212 12.29 14.00 -3.20
N GLY A 213 12.95 14.30 -4.32
CA GLY A 213 14.38 14.61 -4.42
C GLY A 213 14.80 15.97 -3.82
N ASN A 214 14.46 16.23 -2.57
CA ASN A 214 14.75 17.47 -1.84
C ASN A 214 15.49 17.20 -0.51
N TYR A 215 16.03 18.27 0.09
CA TYR A 215 16.87 18.19 1.28
C TYR A 215 16.16 17.54 2.47
N VAL A 216 14.91 17.95 2.75
CA VAL A 216 14.18 17.53 3.94
C VAL A 216 13.89 16.04 3.87
N ASP A 217 13.37 15.58 2.74
CA ASP A 217 13.03 14.17 2.54
C ASP A 217 14.26 13.25 2.60
N LEU A 218 15.42 13.66 2.04
CA LEU A 218 16.68 12.89 2.18
C LEU A 218 17.12 12.75 3.64
N VAL A 219 17.04 13.83 4.42
CA VAL A 219 17.40 13.83 5.83
C VAL A 219 16.45 12.95 6.64
N LEU A 220 15.13 13.11 6.45
CA LEU A 220 14.13 12.32 7.18
C LEU A 220 14.25 10.81 6.90
N VAL A 221 14.60 10.42 5.67
CA VAL A 221 14.92 9.02 5.36
C VAL A 221 16.18 8.58 6.11
N LYS A 222 17.22 9.43 6.16
CA LYS A 222 18.47 9.09 6.83
C LYS A 222 18.31 8.94 8.34
N GLU A 223 17.45 9.73 8.97
CA GLU A 223 17.09 9.60 10.39
C GLU A 223 16.44 8.25 10.72
N ARG A 224 15.83 7.57 9.73
CA ARG A 224 15.32 6.20 9.87
C ARG A 224 16.39 5.12 9.72
N GLY A 225 17.65 5.51 9.50
CA GLY A 225 18.75 4.59 9.20
C GLY A 225 18.69 3.99 7.78
N ALA A 226 17.81 4.52 6.93
CA ALA A 226 17.69 4.12 5.53
C ALA A 226 18.51 5.03 4.61
N ASP A 227 18.69 4.63 3.35
CA ASP A 227 19.25 5.50 2.31
C ASP A 227 18.21 5.78 1.22
N ALA A 228 18.34 6.93 0.56
CA ALA A 228 17.43 7.36 -0.49
C ALA A 228 18.14 7.46 -1.85
N VAL A 229 17.46 7.02 -2.89
CA VAL A 229 17.81 7.29 -4.28
C VAL A 229 16.59 7.91 -4.95
N PHE A 230 16.59 9.25 -4.96
CA PHE A 230 15.52 10.03 -5.55
C PHE A 230 15.98 10.64 -6.85
N ARG A 231 15.09 10.69 -7.84
CA ARG A 231 15.36 11.50 -9.02
C ARG A 231 15.55 12.95 -8.57
N LYS A 232 16.58 13.62 -9.08
CA LYS A 232 16.83 15.00 -8.68
C LYS A 232 15.66 15.90 -9.08
N ASN A 233 15.21 16.73 -8.14
CA ASN A 233 14.20 17.74 -8.42
C ASN A 233 14.68 18.73 -9.51
N HIS A 234 13.87 18.96 -10.55
CA HIS A 234 14.22 19.81 -11.69
C HIS A 234 14.58 21.25 -11.33
N LEU A 235 14.13 21.77 -10.19
CA LEU A 235 14.46 23.12 -9.71
C LEU A 235 15.89 23.22 -9.15
N ARG A 236 16.53 22.09 -8.84
CA ARG A 236 17.89 22.06 -8.29
C ARG A 236 18.93 21.99 -9.41
N LYS A 237 19.74 23.04 -9.51
CA LYS A 237 20.89 23.10 -10.42
C LYS A 237 22.01 22.20 -9.90
N THR A 238 22.59 21.39 -10.79
CA THR A 238 23.81 20.60 -10.52
C THR A 238 24.97 21.17 -11.31
N ASP A 239 26.11 21.33 -10.64
CA ASP A 239 27.37 21.69 -11.27
C ASP A 239 28.42 20.64 -10.88
N PHE A 240 28.67 19.67 -11.76
CA PHE A 240 29.63 18.57 -11.56
C PHE A 240 31.10 19.01 -11.44
N ARG A 241 31.38 20.31 -11.55
CA ARG A 241 32.70 20.90 -11.29
C ARG A 241 32.91 21.24 -9.81
N ARG A 242 31.84 21.19 -9.00
CA ARG A 242 31.87 21.49 -7.55
C ARG A 242 31.88 20.20 -6.73
N GLY A 243 32.19 20.34 -5.45
CA GLY A 243 32.22 19.19 -4.53
C GLY A 243 33.40 18.26 -4.77
N LYS A 244 33.31 17.04 -4.24
CA LYS A 244 34.34 16.01 -4.39
C LYS A 244 33.94 15.07 -5.52
N LYS A 245 34.71 15.10 -6.60
CA LYS A 245 34.52 14.24 -7.78
C LYS A 245 34.78 12.77 -7.43
N LEU A 246 33.89 11.90 -7.85
CA LEU A 246 34.02 10.44 -7.75
C LEU A 246 34.19 9.79 -9.14
N GLY A 247 33.69 10.44 -10.19
CA GLY A 247 33.76 9.96 -11.58
C GLY A 247 33.28 11.01 -12.58
N ILE A 248 33.08 10.60 -13.84
CA ILE A 248 32.43 11.44 -14.86
C ILE A 248 30.94 11.48 -14.54
N GLY A 249 30.39 12.68 -14.28
CA GLY A 249 28.99 12.84 -13.90
C GLY A 249 28.67 12.34 -12.49
N ASP A 250 29.67 12.13 -11.63
CA ASP A 250 29.48 11.57 -10.29
C ASP A 250 30.32 12.35 -9.27
N HIS A 251 29.65 12.93 -8.28
CA HIS A 251 30.28 13.72 -7.23
C HIS A 251 29.51 13.68 -5.92
N THR A 252 30.17 14.03 -4.82
CA THR A 252 29.50 14.35 -3.56
C THR A 252 29.54 15.84 -3.32
N VAL A 253 28.39 16.42 -3.00
CA VAL A 253 28.20 17.84 -2.71
C VAL A 253 27.51 18.03 -1.37
N VAL A 254 27.71 19.19 -0.77
CA VAL A 254 27.01 19.59 0.45
C VAL A 254 25.72 20.31 0.05
N TRP A 255 24.57 19.77 0.46
CA TRP A 255 23.30 20.46 0.40
C TRP A 255 23.05 21.16 1.73
N ASN A 256 22.75 22.45 1.69
CA ASN A 256 22.39 23.22 2.88
C ASN A 256 20.89 23.11 3.17
N LYS A 257 20.54 23.14 4.45
CA LYS A 257 19.16 23.27 4.90
C LYS A 257 18.51 24.50 4.23
N PRO A 258 17.27 24.40 3.73
CA PRO A 258 16.56 25.55 3.15
C PRO A 258 16.50 26.72 4.13
N ARG A 259 16.42 27.95 3.62
CA ARG A 259 16.30 29.14 4.49
C ARG A 259 14.91 29.27 5.10
N GLN A 260 13.90 28.72 4.45
CA GLN A 260 12.51 28.80 4.86
C GLN A 260 12.03 27.40 5.26
N CYS A 261 11.34 27.32 6.40
CA CYS A 261 10.62 26.11 6.79
C CYS A 261 9.54 25.80 5.75
N PRO A 262 9.45 24.56 5.24
CA PRO A 262 8.35 24.17 4.37
C PRO A 262 7.00 24.31 5.09
N ASN A 263 5.95 24.72 4.40
CA ASN A 263 4.59 24.92 4.96
C ASN A 263 3.95 23.66 5.58
N HIS A 264 4.59 22.52 5.46
CA HIS A 264 4.05 21.20 5.78
C HIS A 264 4.96 20.44 6.76
N MET A 265 5.62 21.21 7.64
CA MET A 265 6.49 20.76 8.73
C MET A 265 6.43 21.85 9.81
N THR A 266 6.54 21.47 11.09
CA THR A 266 6.57 22.46 12.17
C THR A 266 7.94 23.14 12.24
N ILE A 267 8.01 24.30 12.90
CA ILE A 267 9.28 25.03 13.06
C ILE A 267 10.25 24.18 13.88
N GLU A 268 9.76 23.52 14.93
CA GLU A 268 10.57 22.67 15.82
C GLU A 268 11.15 21.47 15.07
N GLU A 269 10.35 20.78 14.25
CA GLU A 269 10.81 19.68 13.40
C GLU A 269 11.89 20.15 12.42
N PHE A 270 11.70 21.33 11.82
CA PHE A 270 12.63 21.89 10.84
C PHE A 270 13.94 22.38 11.48
N GLU A 271 13.88 22.91 12.70
CA GLU A 271 15.03 23.33 13.47
C GLU A 271 15.90 22.15 13.88
N ALA A 272 15.29 21.00 14.22
CA ALA A 272 16.00 19.77 14.55
C ALA A 272 16.83 19.19 13.40
N LEU A 273 16.46 19.48 12.14
CA LEU A 273 17.22 19.03 10.98
C LEU A 273 18.63 19.66 10.97
N PRO A 274 19.67 18.94 10.52
CA PRO A 274 21.03 19.45 10.46
C PRO A 274 21.13 20.71 9.59
N SER A 275 22.21 21.47 9.72
CA SER A 275 22.43 22.67 8.90
C SER A 275 22.79 22.33 7.45
N SER A 276 23.34 21.14 7.23
CA SER A 276 23.76 20.66 5.92
C SER A 276 23.74 19.12 5.86
N PHE A 277 23.80 18.57 4.65
CA PHE A 277 23.77 17.14 4.39
C PHE A 277 24.60 16.82 3.14
N ILE A 278 25.45 15.81 3.19
CA ILE A 278 26.26 15.40 2.03
C ILE A 278 25.41 14.49 1.14
N VAL A 279 25.32 14.83 -0.14
CA VAL A 279 24.55 14.09 -1.15
C VAL A 279 25.47 13.70 -2.30
N ARG A 280 25.33 12.47 -2.79
CA ARG A 280 25.94 12.04 -4.06
C ARG A 280 24.97 12.36 -5.20
N GLU A 281 25.40 13.13 -6.18
CA GLU A 281 24.65 13.34 -7.41
C GLU A 281 25.33 12.58 -8.54
N VAL A 282 24.53 11.83 -9.29
CA VAL A 282 24.91 10.95 -10.40
C VAL A 282 23.98 11.19 -11.58
#